data_AF-A0A164QMK0-F1
#
_entry.id   AF-A0A164QMK0-F1
#
_cell.length_a   1.000
_cell.length_b   1.000
_cell.length_c   1.000
_cell.angle_alpha   90.00
_cell.angle_beta   90.00
_cell.angle_gamma   90.00
#
_symmetry.space_group_name_H-M   'P 1'
#
loop_
_entity.id
_entity.type
_entity.pdbx_description
1 polymer ?
#
loop_
_entity_poly.entity_id
_entity_poly.type
_entity_poly.pdbx_seq_one_letter_code
_entity_poly.pdbx_strand_id
1 'polypeptide(L)'
;MAWNYRVVKKKLTEDEDTFDVCEVYYDDKGKPTSYALNKNVLSQDSFDDLLWAYKEIEKAYNAPILEDIGGQLIEVSNCPKCGEELVYDVMDIMGDGKEEDFGKTAVVCPQPNGCGYVAIRQDYTKKQPKAKC
;
A
#
# COMPACT_ATOMS: atom_id res chain seq x y z
N MET A 1 9.47 -1.95 22.10
CA MET A 1 8.55 -1.83 20.95
C MET A 1 8.87 -0.52 20.27
N ALA A 2 9.29 -0.58 19.00
CA ALA A 2 9.58 0.60 18.20
C ALA A 2 8.36 0.93 17.35
N TRP A 3 8.04 2.22 17.21
CA TRP A 3 7.01 2.72 16.32
C TRP A 3 7.49 4.01 15.66
N ASN A 4 6.93 4.32 14.50
CA ASN A 4 7.14 5.58 13.78
C ASN A 4 5.86 5.95 12.99
N TYR A 5 5.79 7.19 12.51
CA TYR A 5 4.75 7.58 11.56
C TYR A 5 5.13 7.12 10.15
N ARG A 6 4.20 6.47 9.44
CA ARG A 6 4.36 6.07 8.03
C ARG A 6 3.09 6.37 7.25
N VAL A 7 3.22 6.63 5.97
CA VAL A 7 2.09 6.65 5.04
C VAL A 7 1.69 5.20 4.74
N VAL A 8 0.44 4.87 5.02
CA VAL A 8 -0.16 3.56 4.75
C VAL A 8 -1.25 3.74 3.69
N LYS A 9 -1.07 3.05 2.58
CA LYS A 9 -2.06 2.86 1.53
C LYS A 9 -3.08 1.81 1.99
N LYS A 10 -4.36 2.15 1.90
CA LYS A 10 -5.48 1.29 2.26
C LYS A 10 -6.50 1.28 1.14
N LYS A 11 -7.23 0.18 1.00
CA LYS A 11 -8.43 0.15 0.17
C LYS A 11 -9.61 0.76 0.94
N LEU A 12 -10.24 1.78 0.36
CA LEU A 12 -11.51 2.29 0.85
C LEU A 12 -12.69 1.55 0.21
N THR A 13 -12.60 1.27 -1.09
CA THR A 13 -13.63 0.53 -1.85
C THR A 13 -13.01 -0.49 -2.81
N GLU A 14 -13.90 -1.22 -3.51
CA GLU A 14 -13.68 -1.78 -4.86
C GLU A 14 -12.57 -1.05 -5.60
N ASP A 15 -12.81 0.26 -5.83
CA ASP A 15 -12.11 1.06 -6.82
C ASP A 15 -11.33 2.27 -6.33
N GLU A 16 -11.23 2.43 -5.01
CA GLU A 16 -10.61 3.60 -4.42
C GLU A 16 -9.62 3.22 -3.34
N ASP A 17 -8.42 3.78 -3.46
CA ASP A 17 -7.37 3.73 -2.46
C ASP A 17 -7.35 5.03 -1.65
N THR A 18 -7.04 4.92 -0.37
CA THR A 18 -6.73 6.06 0.51
C THR A 18 -5.31 5.95 1.04
N PHE A 19 -4.74 7.09 1.43
CA PHE A 19 -3.42 7.18 2.05
C PHE A 19 -3.56 7.88 3.39
N ASP A 20 -3.25 7.16 4.46
CA ASP A 20 -3.31 7.68 5.82
C ASP A 20 -1.93 7.68 6.46
N VAL A 21 -1.60 8.74 7.18
CA VAL A 21 -0.46 8.72 8.09
C VAL A 21 -0.87 7.94 9.35
N CYS A 22 -0.19 6.83 9.61
CA CYS A 22 -0.49 5.95 10.73
C CYS A 22 0.73 5.78 11.64
N GLU A 23 0.50 5.53 12.93
CA GLU A 23 1.53 4.99 13.82
C GLU A 23 1.72 3.51 13.51
N VAL A 24 2.89 3.17 12.96
CA VAL A 24 3.25 1.82 12.56
C VAL A 24 4.18 1.21 13.60
N TYR A 25 3.87 -0.01 14.02
CA TYR A 25 4.63 -0.79 14.99
C TYR A 25 5.55 -1.78 14.28
N TYR A 26 6.71 -2.02 14.87
CA TYR A 26 7.75 -2.88 14.32
C TYR A 26 8.13 -3.99 15.29
N ASP A 27 8.52 -5.14 14.74
CA ASP A 27 9.13 -6.22 15.50
C ASP A 27 10.59 -5.90 15.90
N ASP A 28 11.22 -6.84 16.60
CA ASP A 28 12.62 -6.76 17.04
C ASP A 28 13.63 -6.77 15.88
N LYS A 29 13.19 -7.14 14.68
CA LYS A 29 13.99 -7.16 13.45
C LYS A 29 13.75 -5.93 12.57
N GLY A 30 12.92 -4.99 13.03
CA GLY A 30 12.61 -3.77 12.28
C GLY A 30 11.66 -4.00 11.11
N LYS A 31 10.86 -5.07 11.12
CA LYS A 31 9.79 -5.29 10.14
C LYS A 31 8.48 -4.67 10.63
N PRO A 32 7.73 -3.93 9.78
CA PRO A 32 6.42 -3.39 10.16
C PRO A 32 5.42 -4.54 10.35
N THR A 33 4.71 -4.55 11.48
CA THR A 33 3.78 -5.63 11.86
C THR A 33 2.33 -5.19 11.86
N SER A 34 2.06 -3.95 12.27
CA SER A 34 0.70 -3.42 12.43
C SER A 34 0.72 -1.90 12.52
N TYR A 35 -0.46 -1.29 12.49
CA TYR A 35 -0.61 0.16 12.68
C TYR A 35 -1.85 0.50 13.51
N ALA A 36 -1.85 1.67 14.14
CA ALA A 36 -2.99 2.16 14.91
C ALA A 36 -4.16 2.55 13.99
N LEU A 37 -5.24 1.76 13.99
CA LEU A 37 -6.44 2.05 13.21
C LEU A 37 -7.21 3.25 13.80
N ASN A 38 -7.70 4.15 12.95
CA ASN A 38 -8.56 5.29 13.32
C ASN A 38 -7.96 6.27 14.34
N LYS A 39 -6.63 6.25 14.54
CA LYS A 39 -5.97 7.23 15.41
C LYS A 39 -5.81 8.54 14.66
N ASN A 40 -6.32 9.64 15.23
CA ASN A 40 -6.00 10.98 14.74
C ASN A 40 -4.58 11.35 15.18
N VAL A 41 -3.63 11.27 14.25
CA VAL A 41 -2.21 11.56 14.53
C VAL A 41 -1.96 13.05 14.85
N LEU A 42 -2.90 13.94 14.52
CA LEU A 42 -2.88 15.36 14.85
C LEU A 42 -3.64 15.70 16.15
N SER A 43 -3.84 14.70 17.01
CA SER A 43 -4.38 14.87 18.38
C SER A 43 -3.34 14.40 19.38
N GLN A 44 -2.74 15.33 20.13
CA GLN A 44 -1.68 15.08 21.10
C GLN A 44 -1.99 15.76 22.44
N ASP A 45 -1.29 15.36 23.50
CA ASP A 45 -1.57 15.79 24.88
C ASP A 45 -1.11 17.22 25.19
N SER A 46 -0.26 17.80 24.34
CA SER A 46 0.23 19.18 24.47
C SER A 46 0.55 19.81 23.11
N PHE A 47 0.74 21.14 23.12
CA PHE A 47 1.18 21.88 21.93
C PHE A 47 2.57 21.44 21.45
N ASP A 48 3.51 21.22 22.39
CA ASP A 48 4.86 20.78 22.07
C ASP A 48 4.86 19.36 21.48
N ASP A 49 4.02 18.47 22.01
CA ASP A 49 3.85 17.11 21.46
C ASP A 49 3.20 17.15 20.07
N LEU A 50 2.24 18.05 19.84
CA LEU A 50 1.64 18.23 18.51
C LEU A 50 2.66 18.76 17.49
N LEU A 51 3.51 19.71 17.89
CA LEU A 51 4.58 20.22 17.03
C LEU A 51 5.64 19.14 16.75
N TRP A 52 5.97 18.32 17.75
CA TRP A 52 6.85 17.17 17.56
C TRP A 52 6.23 16.15 16.60
N ALA A 53 4.97 15.76 16.82
CA ALA A 53 4.25 14.82 15.95
C ALA A 53 4.19 15.34 14.51
N TYR A 54 3.90 16.63 14.30
CA TYR A 54 3.94 17.25 12.97
C TYR A 54 5.29 17.07 12.25
N LYS A 55 6.41 17.25 12.96
CA LYS A 55 7.76 17.05 12.40
C LYS A 55 8.07 15.59 12.12
N GLU A 56 7.60 14.66 12.94
CA GLU A 56 7.76 13.23 12.67
C GLU A 56 6.87 12.76 11.50
N ILE A 57 5.68 13.33 11.36
CA ILE A 57 4.80 13.10 10.21
C ILE A 57 5.45 13.57 8.91
N GLU A 58 6.16 14.71 8.91
CA GLU A 58 6.92 15.17 7.74
C GLU A 58 7.95 14.11 7.28
N LYS A 59 8.60 13.42 8.21
CA LYS A 59 9.53 12.32 7.88
C LYS A 59 8.80 11.12 7.26
N ALA A 60 7.54 10.88 7.60
CA ALA A 60 6.74 9.79 7.05
C ALA A 60 6.58 9.90 5.53
N TYR A 61 6.48 11.12 5.00
CA TYR A 61 6.39 11.38 3.55
C TYR A 61 7.70 11.14 2.79
N ASN A 62 8.83 11.06 3.49
CA ASN A 62 10.14 10.76 2.91
C ASN A 62 10.50 9.27 3.00
N ALA A 63 9.65 8.45 3.64
CA ALA A 63 9.84 7.01 3.78
C ALA A 63 8.98 6.25 2.75
N PRO A 64 9.33 4.99 2.42
CA PRO A 64 8.49 4.15 1.56
C PRO A 64 7.05 4.06 2.03
N ILE A 65 6.10 4.09 1.09
CA ILE A 65 4.68 3.85 1.39
C ILE A 65 4.52 2.40 1.84
N LEU A 66 3.71 2.16 2.87
CA LEU A 66 3.32 0.81 3.26
C LEU A 66 1.96 0.48 2.67
N GLU A 67 1.78 -0.75 2.20
CA GLU A 67 0.47 -1.26 1.79
C GLU A 67 0.07 -2.43 2.69
N ASP A 68 -1.20 -2.42 3.14
CA ASP A 68 -1.78 -3.56 3.85
C ASP A 68 -2.36 -4.56 2.84
N ILE A 69 -1.69 -5.71 2.71
CA ILE A 69 -2.12 -6.82 1.86
C ILE A 69 -2.36 -8.03 2.74
N GLY A 70 -3.63 -8.35 2.98
CA GLY A 70 -4.02 -9.53 3.76
C GLY A 70 -3.53 -9.51 5.21
N GLY A 71 -3.48 -8.33 5.83
CA GLY A 71 -3.01 -8.16 7.21
C GLY A 71 -1.49 -8.10 7.34
N GLN A 72 -0.77 -7.93 6.23
CA GLN A 72 0.68 -7.74 6.21
C GLN A 72 1.02 -6.38 5.62
N LEU A 73 1.90 -5.65 6.29
CA LEU A 73 2.43 -4.38 5.81
C LEU A 73 3.65 -4.61 4.92
N ILE A 74 3.57 -4.14 3.68
CA ILE A 74 4.62 -4.31 2.66
C ILE A 74 5.08 -2.92 2.20
N GLU A 75 6.40 -2.69 2.18
CA GLU A 75 6.96 -1.46 1.63
C GLU A 75 6.85 -1.45 0.11
N VAL A 76 6.17 -0.43 -0.42
CA VAL A 76 5.98 -0.15 -1.84
C VAL A 76 6.88 1.04 -2.19
N SER A 77 8.18 0.78 -2.20
CA SER A 77 9.20 1.77 -2.57
C SER A 77 9.57 1.65 -4.04
N ASN A 78 10.11 0.51 -4.44
CA ASN A 78 10.80 0.32 -5.73
C ASN A 78 10.71 -1.17 -6.14
N CYS A 79 10.95 -1.56 -7.40
CA CYS A 79 10.98 -2.97 -7.84
C CYS A 79 12.01 -3.69 -6.98
N PRO A 80 11.67 -4.80 -6.30
CA PRO A 80 12.62 -5.55 -5.48
C PRO A 80 13.73 -6.22 -6.32
N LYS A 81 13.66 -6.14 -7.65
CA LYS A 81 14.65 -6.66 -8.61
C LYS A 81 15.42 -5.55 -9.34
N CYS A 82 14.75 -4.49 -9.82
CA CYS A 82 15.34 -3.45 -10.69
C CYS A 82 15.68 -2.16 -9.93
N GLY A 83 15.12 -1.94 -8.72
CA GLY A 83 15.32 -0.70 -7.96
C GLY A 83 14.62 0.54 -8.54
N GLU A 84 13.93 0.44 -9.68
CA GLU A 84 13.08 1.50 -10.23
C GLU A 84 11.80 1.66 -9.43
N GLU A 85 11.23 2.86 -9.46
CA GLU A 85 9.90 3.11 -8.90
C GLU A 85 8.86 2.18 -9.56
N LEU A 86 8.05 1.49 -8.75
CA LEU A 86 7.01 0.61 -9.26
C LEU A 86 5.85 1.46 -9.81
N VAL A 87 5.39 1.13 -11.02
CA VAL A 87 4.23 1.79 -11.64
C VAL A 87 3.03 0.86 -11.52
N TYR A 88 1.91 1.41 -11.07
CA TYR A 88 0.64 0.69 -11.03
C TYR A 88 0.09 0.58 -12.45
N ASP A 89 -0.09 -0.64 -12.96
CA ASP A 89 -0.72 -0.86 -14.25
C ASP A 89 -1.87 -1.87 -14.11
N VAL A 90 -3.04 -1.49 -14.59
CA VAL A 90 -4.21 -2.38 -14.60
C VAL A 90 -4.05 -3.28 -15.83
N MET A 91 -3.23 -4.32 -15.69
CA MET A 91 -3.09 -5.31 -16.75
C MET A 91 -4.30 -6.25 -16.72
N ASP A 92 -4.99 -6.39 -17.84
CA ASP A 92 -5.89 -7.52 -18.06
C ASP A 92 -5.05 -8.80 -18.11
N ILE A 93 -4.93 -9.48 -16.98
CA ILE A 93 -4.27 -10.79 -16.92
C ILE A 93 -5.14 -11.75 -17.71
N MET A 94 -4.74 -12.05 -18.94
CA MET A 94 -5.31 -13.15 -19.71
C MET A 94 -4.88 -14.46 -19.04
N GLY A 95 -5.66 -14.92 -18.07
CA GLY A 95 -5.56 -16.28 -17.54
C GLY A 95 -5.94 -17.33 -18.58
N ASP A 96 -6.01 -18.59 -18.17
CA ASP A 96 -6.36 -19.78 -18.97
C ASP A 96 -7.82 -19.78 -19.51
N GLY A 97 -8.42 -18.60 -19.66
CA GLY A 97 -9.76 -18.39 -20.22
C GLY A 97 -10.89 -18.55 -19.20
N LYS A 98 -10.60 -18.59 -17.90
CA LYS A 98 -11.61 -18.67 -16.84
C LYS A 98 -11.99 -17.27 -16.34
N GLU A 99 -13.27 -17.06 -16.06
CA GLU A 99 -13.84 -15.75 -15.64
C GLU A 99 -13.20 -15.18 -14.36
N GLU A 100 -12.60 -16.01 -13.53
CA GLU A 100 -11.96 -15.66 -12.25
C GLU A 100 -10.60 -14.92 -12.39
N ASP A 101 -10.09 -14.79 -13.63
CA ASP A 101 -8.81 -14.13 -13.91
C ASP A 101 -8.93 -12.70 -14.44
N PHE A 102 -10.14 -12.26 -14.81
CA PHE A 102 -10.37 -10.92 -15.36
C PHE A 102 -10.45 -9.85 -14.26
N GLY A 103 -9.62 -8.80 -14.39
CA GLY A 103 -9.68 -7.58 -13.57
C GLY A 103 -8.62 -7.43 -12.47
N LYS A 104 -7.69 -8.39 -12.33
CA LYS A 104 -6.65 -8.35 -11.30
C LYS A 104 -5.68 -7.19 -11.54
N THR A 105 -5.63 -6.23 -10.61
CA THR A 105 -4.62 -5.17 -10.64
C THR A 105 -3.24 -5.75 -10.34
N ALA A 106 -2.25 -5.42 -11.17
CA ALA A 106 -0.88 -5.84 -10.95
C ALA A 106 0.01 -4.63 -10.63
N VAL A 107 0.97 -4.83 -9.73
CA VAL A 107 2.09 -3.89 -9.58
C VAL A 107 3.23 -4.38 -10.45
N VAL A 108 3.68 -3.57 -11.39
CA VAL A 108 4.65 -3.98 -12.42
C VAL A 108 5.87 -3.04 -12.40
N CYS A 109 7.09 -3.57 -12.48
CA CYS A 109 8.26 -2.71 -12.77
C CYS A 109 8.17 -2.26 -14.24
N PRO A 110 8.17 -0.95 -14.52
CA PRO A 110 7.92 -0.41 -15.86
C PRO A 110 9.08 -0.62 -16.84
N GLN A 111 10.18 -1.27 -16.44
CA GLN A 111 11.37 -1.37 -17.29
C GLN A 111 11.09 -2.15 -18.60
N PRO A 112 11.36 -1.55 -19.77
CA PRO A 112 11.12 -2.19 -21.07
C PRO A 112 11.90 -3.48 -21.33
N ASN A 113 12.99 -3.73 -20.59
CA ASN A 113 13.98 -4.78 -20.87
C ASN A 113 14.25 -5.76 -19.70
N GLY A 114 13.24 -6.11 -18.88
CA GLY A 114 13.25 -7.42 -18.21
C GLY A 114 13.33 -7.52 -16.67
N CYS A 115 12.84 -6.57 -15.84
CA CYS A 115 12.64 -6.86 -14.39
C CYS A 115 11.69 -8.07 -14.23
N GLY A 116 10.62 -8.09 -15.05
CA GLY A 116 9.58 -9.12 -15.04
C GLY A 116 8.90 -9.28 -13.67
N TYR A 117 9.01 -8.29 -12.80
CA TYR A 117 8.36 -8.31 -11.50
C TYR A 117 6.91 -7.87 -11.69
N VAL A 118 6.01 -8.80 -11.37
CA VAL A 118 4.57 -8.62 -11.38
C VAL A 118 4.07 -9.14 -10.05
N ALA A 119 3.46 -8.27 -9.23
CA ALA A 119 2.73 -8.68 -8.04
C ALA A 119 1.23 -8.59 -8.35
N ILE A 120 0.55 -9.74 -8.39
CA ILE A 120 -0.88 -9.84 -8.70
C ILE A 120 -1.67 -9.64 -7.42
N ARG A 121 -2.52 -8.59 -7.36
CA ARG A 121 -3.46 -8.40 -6.26
C ARG A 121 -4.62 -9.39 -6.37
N GLN A 122 -4.92 -10.12 -5.30
CA GLN A 122 -6.00 -11.12 -5.27
C GLN A 122 -7.39 -10.52 -5.04
N ASP A 123 -7.47 -9.26 -4.61
CA ASP A 123 -8.65 -8.66 -3.99
C ASP A 123 -9.40 -7.67 -4.91
N TYR A 124 -9.06 -7.65 -6.19
CA TYR A 124 -9.63 -6.73 -7.17
C TYR A 124 -10.14 -7.51 -8.38
N THR A 125 -11.23 -8.26 -8.21
CA THR A 125 -12.04 -8.72 -9.36
C THR A 125 -13.04 -7.62 -9.66
N LYS A 126 -12.89 -6.91 -10.78
CA LYS A 126 -13.97 -6.05 -11.31
C LYS A 126 -15.21 -6.93 -11.47
N LYS A 127 -16.19 -6.80 -10.58
CA LYS A 127 -17.51 -7.37 -10.83
C LYS A 127 -18.03 -6.66 -12.08
N GLN A 128 -18.16 -7.38 -13.19
CA GLN A 128 -18.84 -6.84 -14.36
C GLN A 128 -20.21 -6.30 -13.92
N PRO A 129 -20.60 -5.08 -14.33
CA PRO A 129 -21.95 -4.60 -14.08
C PRO A 129 -22.90 -5.61 -14.73
N LYS A 130 -23.76 -6.24 -13.91
CA LYS A 130 -24.77 -7.18 -14.40
C LYS A 130 -25.49 -6.55 -15.57
N ALA A 131 -25.37 -7.15 -16.75
CA ALA A 131 -26.16 -6.78 -17.91
C ALA A 131 -27.63 -6.81 -17.48
N LYS A 132 -28.29 -5.64 -17.52
CA LYS A 132 -29.73 -5.56 -17.31
C LYS A 132 -30.39 -6.20 -18.53
N CYS A 133 -31.00 -7.37 -18.33
CA CYS A 133 -31.97 -7.94 -19.27
C CYS A 133 -33.20 -7.05 -19.37
#